data_AF-A0A7W8LMS6-F1
#
_entry.id   AF-A0A7W8LMS6-F1
#
_cell.length_a   1.000
_cell.length_b   1.000
_cell.length_c   1.000
_cell.angle_alpha   90.00
_cell.angle_beta   90.00
_cell.angle_gamma   90.00
#
_symmetry.space_group_name_H-M   'P 1'
#
loop_
_entity.id
_entity.type
_entity.pdbx_description
1 polymer ?
#
loop_
_entity_poly.entity_id
_entity_poly.type
_entity_poly.pdbx_seq_one_letter_code
_entity_poly.pdbx_strand_id
1 'polypeptide(L)'
;MKKIVLISLSLAVFASSLFAKSNPSSSLFSGINKVSKKMDKSAVNGVEGTIPEGKTLRGGFYLLTQVQPEDLDKKVKNVIVEIKSIDLLNDSYSLRMKAISKIAIGFSCQDSTVTIAKTDNGFISKVEELTSYGSDVNGSATGEIHDMSAKYFDEIAKWYTDEIISLCKKTSDEDFSKADAELLTLLPCYYDVSKTAGNKLKAKKWYNEHSIEGLPISGSYNFWGIDESKVPGFAYELKFSFFDNNLNAHFFSVLSNNDSYIELKEDTKVEVVGTIRSVKFSDFGNDYKVSELIITEK
;
A
#
# COMPACT_ATOMS: atom_id res chain seq x y z
N MET A 1 -15.66 16.28 -11.44
CA MET A 1 -16.95 15.92 -10.79
C MET A 1 -17.34 14.48 -11.17
N LYS A 2 -16.81 13.50 -10.45
CA LYS A 2 -17.22 12.09 -10.54
C LYS A 2 -17.75 11.70 -9.17
N LYS A 3 -19.07 11.57 -9.04
CA LYS A 3 -19.71 11.05 -7.83
C LYS A 3 -19.27 9.61 -7.67
N ILE A 4 -18.79 9.26 -6.48
CA ILE A 4 -18.37 7.93 -6.08
C ILE A 4 -19.41 6.89 -6.50
N VAL A 5 -19.01 6.09 -7.49
CA VAL A 5 -19.75 4.96 -8.06
C VAL A 5 -19.90 3.84 -7.01
N LEU A 6 -19.15 3.86 -5.89
CA LEU A 6 -19.32 2.93 -4.77
C LEU A 6 -20.74 2.95 -4.15
N ILE A 7 -21.52 4.02 -4.32
CA ILE A 7 -22.78 4.23 -3.57
C ILE A 7 -23.99 3.52 -4.19
N SER A 8 -24.02 3.22 -5.50
CA SER A 8 -25.15 2.48 -6.11
C SER A 8 -25.16 0.99 -5.73
N LEU A 9 -24.01 0.47 -5.37
CA LEU A 9 -23.79 -0.94 -5.06
C LEU A 9 -24.19 -1.29 -3.61
N SER A 10 -23.93 -0.39 -2.66
CA SER A 10 -24.28 -0.58 -1.25
C SER A 10 -25.78 -0.47 -0.98
N LEU A 11 -26.50 0.43 -1.66
CA LEU A 11 -27.94 0.63 -1.45
C LEU A 11 -28.82 -0.56 -1.88
N ALA A 12 -28.45 -1.24 -2.98
CA ALA A 12 -29.21 -2.40 -3.46
C ALA A 12 -29.02 -3.65 -2.56
N VAL A 13 -27.82 -3.84 -2.00
CA VAL A 13 -27.52 -4.94 -1.07
C VAL A 13 -28.05 -4.64 0.34
N PHE A 14 -28.06 -3.37 0.77
CA PHE A 14 -28.66 -2.98 2.05
C PHE A 14 -30.18 -3.05 2.07
N ALA A 15 -30.87 -2.86 0.94
CA ALA A 15 -32.30 -3.13 0.88
C ALA A 15 -32.57 -4.60 1.25
N SER A 16 -31.78 -5.56 0.76
CA SER A 16 -31.95 -6.98 1.13
C SER A 16 -31.61 -7.31 2.58
N SER A 17 -30.65 -6.63 3.22
CA SER A 17 -30.25 -6.92 4.61
C SER A 17 -31.11 -6.22 5.67
N LEU A 18 -31.69 -5.04 5.36
CA LEU A 18 -32.66 -4.35 6.23
C LEU A 18 -34.04 -5.03 6.22
N PHE A 19 -34.43 -5.67 5.12
CA PHE A 19 -35.69 -6.45 5.04
C PHE A 19 -35.56 -7.90 5.55
N ALA A 20 -34.36 -8.38 5.85
CA ALA A 20 -34.15 -9.72 6.42
C ALA A 20 -34.58 -9.85 7.90
N LYS A 21 -34.97 -8.75 8.55
CA LYS A 21 -35.45 -8.74 9.95
C LYS A 21 -36.97 -8.69 10.13
N SER A 22 -37.78 -8.76 9.07
CA SER A 22 -39.24 -8.86 9.19
C SER A 22 -39.82 -10.03 8.40
N ASN A 23 -40.21 -11.07 9.15
CA ASN A 23 -41.07 -12.21 8.81
C ASN A 23 -40.49 -13.34 7.92
N PRO A 24 -40.35 -14.58 8.48
CA PRO A 24 -39.84 -15.75 7.76
C PRO A 24 -40.90 -16.49 6.91
N SER A 25 -41.90 -15.79 6.35
CA SER A 25 -42.99 -16.46 5.64
C SER A 25 -43.58 -15.63 4.50
N SER A 26 -42.87 -15.53 3.39
CA SER A 26 -43.50 -15.33 2.07
C SER A 26 -42.48 -15.58 0.95
N SER A 27 -42.55 -16.79 0.38
CA SER A 27 -42.44 -17.19 -1.05
C SER A 27 -41.55 -16.46 -2.08
N LEU A 28 -40.71 -15.48 -1.73
CA LEU A 28 -39.76 -14.81 -2.64
C LEU A 28 -38.34 -15.39 -2.54
N PHE A 29 -38.01 -16.10 -1.45
CA PHE A 29 -36.67 -16.64 -1.17
C PHE A 29 -36.36 -18.00 -1.80
N SER A 30 -37.35 -18.70 -2.38
CA SER A 30 -37.08 -19.92 -3.17
C SER A 30 -36.46 -19.61 -4.55
N GLY A 31 -36.61 -18.38 -5.03
CA GLY A 31 -35.99 -17.88 -6.26
C GLY A 31 -34.53 -17.48 -6.10
N ILE A 32 -34.14 -16.94 -4.93
CA ILE A 32 -32.76 -16.47 -4.68
C ILE A 32 -31.82 -17.66 -4.40
N ASN A 33 -32.29 -18.71 -3.73
CA ASN A 33 -31.53 -19.95 -3.51
C ASN A 33 -31.27 -20.75 -4.81
N LYS A 34 -31.92 -20.41 -5.92
CA LYS A 34 -31.62 -20.97 -7.25
C LYS A 34 -30.66 -20.12 -8.08
N VAL A 35 -30.40 -18.87 -7.70
CA VAL A 35 -29.49 -17.97 -8.42
C VAL A 35 -28.07 -18.00 -7.83
N SER A 36 -27.90 -18.45 -6.58
CA SER A 36 -26.58 -18.61 -5.94
C SER A 36 -25.76 -19.80 -6.46
N LYS A 37 -26.33 -20.70 -7.27
CA LYS A 37 -25.62 -21.88 -7.84
C LYS A 37 -25.08 -21.72 -9.26
N LYS A 38 -25.11 -20.50 -9.82
CA LYS A 38 -24.35 -20.14 -11.02
C LYS A 38 -23.78 -18.73 -10.86
N MET A 39 -22.89 -18.53 -9.91
CA MET A 39 -21.92 -17.44 -10.05
C MET A 39 -20.97 -17.88 -11.16
N ASP A 40 -21.25 -17.40 -12.37
CA ASP A 40 -20.31 -17.48 -13.48
C ASP A 40 -18.98 -16.91 -12.96
N LYS A 41 -17.98 -17.77 -12.82
CA LYS A 41 -16.58 -17.39 -12.65
C LYS A 41 -16.07 -16.90 -14.01
N SER A 42 -16.76 -15.96 -14.65
CA SER A 42 -16.21 -15.24 -15.79
C SER A 42 -14.90 -14.63 -15.32
N ALA A 43 -13.80 -14.96 -16.01
CA ALA A 43 -12.47 -14.51 -15.63
C ALA A 43 -12.47 -12.98 -15.45
N VAL A 44 -12.21 -12.53 -14.21
CA VAL A 44 -11.99 -11.11 -13.94
C VAL A 44 -10.66 -10.75 -14.58
N ASN A 45 -10.73 -10.00 -15.69
CA ASN A 45 -9.57 -9.70 -16.53
C ASN A 45 -8.77 -8.51 -15.98
N GLY A 46 -9.37 -7.67 -15.12
CA GLY A 46 -8.77 -6.43 -14.63
C GLY A 46 -9.01 -5.26 -15.60
N VAL A 47 -8.63 -4.06 -15.17
CA VAL A 47 -8.82 -2.82 -15.93
C VAL A 47 -7.48 -2.14 -16.17
N GLU A 48 -7.15 -1.96 -17.44
CA GLU A 48 -5.93 -1.27 -17.87
C GLU A 48 -6.03 0.24 -17.72
N GLY A 49 -4.90 0.85 -17.38
CA GLY A 49 -4.71 2.29 -17.33
C GLY A 49 -3.34 2.69 -17.86
N THR A 50 -3.21 3.95 -18.27
CA THR A 50 -1.95 4.53 -18.75
C THR A 50 -1.43 5.52 -17.73
N ILE A 51 -0.16 5.37 -17.35
CA ILE A 51 0.52 6.29 -16.44
C ILE A 51 0.76 7.61 -17.20
N PRO A 52 0.42 8.78 -16.63
CA PRO A 52 0.74 10.05 -17.25
C PRO A 52 2.24 10.21 -17.53
N GLU A 53 2.58 10.91 -18.61
CA GLU A 53 3.97 11.17 -19.00
C GLU A 53 4.76 11.84 -17.86
N GLY A 54 6.01 11.41 -17.64
CA GLY A 54 6.86 11.91 -16.56
C GLY A 54 6.49 11.42 -15.16
N LYS A 55 5.49 10.53 -15.03
CA LYS A 55 5.07 9.93 -13.75
C LYS A 55 5.41 8.44 -13.72
N THR A 56 5.45 7.87 -12.51
CA THR A 56 5.68 6.45 -12.25
C THR A 56 4.42 5.78 -11.70
N LEU A 57 4.31 4.46 -11.83
CA LEU A 57 3.24 3.71 -11.15
C LEU A 57 3.42 3.75 -9.64
N ARG A 58 4.67 3.63 -9.19
CA ARG A 58 5.11 3.69 -7.79
C ARG A 58 4.58 4.92 -7.05
N GLY A 59 4.85 6.11 -7.56
CA GLY A 59 4.35 7.36 -6.96
C GLY A 59 2.82 7.44 -6.96
N GLY A 60 2.18 7.00 -8.05
CA GLY A 60 0.71 6.93 -8.13
C GLY A 60 0.09 5.97 -7.11
N PHE A 61 0.72 4.80 -6.91
CA PHE A 61 0.32 3.82 -5.90
C PHE A 61 0.49 4.38 -4.49
N TYR A 62 1.63 5.02 -4.18
CA TYR A 62 1.84 5.61 -2.86
C TYR A 62 0.78 6.68 -2.56
N LEU A 63 0.50 7.58 -3.51
CA LEU A 63 -0.58 8.57 -3.38
C LEU A 63 -1.95 7.93 -3.14
N LEU A 64 -2.24 6.79 -3.78
CA LEU A 64 -3.48 6.04 -3.56
C LEU A 64 -3.60 5.55 -2.11
N THR A 65 -2.49 5.17 -1.46
CA THR A 65 -2.50 4.76 -0.05
C THR A 65 -2.81 5.88 0.93
N GLN A 66 -2.64 7.13 0.48
CA GLN A 66 -2.88 8.34 1.26
C GLN A 66 -4.26 8.96 0.98
N VAL A 67 -5.11 8.32 0.18
CA VAL A 67 -6.46 8.83 -0.12
C VAL A 67 -7.28 8.89 1.15
N GLN A 68 -7.82 10.08 1.43
CA GLN A 68 -8.76 10.35 2.50
C GLN A 68 -10.10 10.80 1.92
N PRO A 69 -11.23 10.58 2.62
CA PRO A 69 -12.51 11.16 2.23
C PRO A 69 -12.40 12.69 2.17
N GLU A 70 -12.84 13.31 1.08
CA GLU A 70 -12.95 14.77 1.02
C GLU A 70 -14.07 15.25 1.96
N ASP A 71 -13.87 16.38 2.66
CA ASP A 71 -14.83 16.97 3.62
C ASP A 71 -16.25 17.19 3.04
N LEU A 72 -16.36 17.28 1.71
CA LEU A 72 -17.61 17.46 0.98
C LEU A 72 -18.40 16.17 0.77
N ASP A 73 -17.75 15.00 0.83
CA ASP A 73 -18.44 13.72 0.69
C ASP A 73 -19.01 13.25 2.04
N LYS A 74 -20.22 13.74 2.36
CA LYS A 74 -20.88 13.45 3.64
C LYS A 74 -21.15 11.96 3.89
N LYS A 75 -21.00 11.09 2.88
CA LYS A 75 -21.37 9.68 2.92
C LYS A 75 -20.21 8.76 3.31
N VAL A 76 -19.04 8.93 2.72
CA VAL A 76 -17.83 8.19 3.15
C VAL A 76 -17.26 8.89 4.38
N LYS A 77 -17.07 8.14 5.46
CA LYS A 77 -16.58 8.65 6.74
C LYS A 77 -15.12 8.38 6.97
N ASN A 78 -14.64 7.26 6.47
CA ASN A 78 -13.25 6.87 6.64
C ASN A 78 -12.84 5.93 5.52
N VAL A 79 -11.55 5.97 5.16
CA VAL A 79 -10.90 5.00 4.28
C VAL A 79 -9.70 4.46 5.05
N ILE A 80 -9.65 3.14 5.20
CA ILE A 80 -8.50 2.46 5.81
C ILE A 80 -7.79 1.69 4.71
N VAL A 81 -6.51 1.97 4.52
CA VAL A 81 -5.67 1.29 3.54
C VAL A 81 -4.62 0.45 4.27
N GLU A 82 -4.48 -0.80 3.84
CA GLU A 82 -3.46 -1.73 4.31
C GLU A 82 -2.67 -2.22 3.09
N ILE A 83 -1.37 -1.93 3.05
CA ILE A 83 -0.49 -2.46 2.01
C ILE A 83 -0.26 -3.95 2.30
N LYS A 84 -0.56 -4.82 1.33
CA LYS A 84 -0.40 -6.28 1.43
C LYS A 84 0.95 -6.75 0.89
N SER A 85 1.38 -6.19 -0.23
CA SER A 85 2.67 -6.51 -0.83
C SER A 85 3.18 -5.38 -1.71
N ILE A 86 4.49 -5.23 -1.77
CA ILE A 86 5.20 -4.34 -2.68
C ILE A 86 6.31 -5.14 -3.33
N ASP A 87 6.32 -5.16 -4.66
CA ASP A 87 7.42 -5.67 -5.49
C ASP A 87 7.94 -4.52 -6.36
N LEU A 88 8.99 -3.86 -5.88
CA LEU A 88 9.61 -2.73 -6.55
C LEU A 88 10.31 -3.12 -7.86
N LEU A 89 10.77 -4.37 -7.99
CA LEU A 89 11.46 -4.84 -9.20
C LEU A 89 10.49 -4.92 -10.38
N ASN A 90 9.30 -5.47 -10.12
CA ASN A 90 8.28 -5.71 -11.15
C ASN A 90 7.22 -4.60 -11.22
N ASP A 91 7.34 -3.53 -10.42
CA ASP A 91 6.30 -2.49 -10.26
C ASP A 91 4.91 -3.12 -10.02
N SER A 92 4.83 -4.01 -9.04
CA SER A 92 3.61 -4.73 -8.68
C SER A 92 3.27 -4.52 -7.21
N TYR A 93 2.03 -4.15 -6.94
CA TYR A 93 1.59 -3.69 -5.64
C TYR A 93 0.23 -4.30 -5.29
N SER A 94 0.06 -4.72 -4.04
CA SER A 94 -1.24 -5.19 -3.54
C SER A 94 -1.62 -4.41 -2.30
N LEU A 95 -2.89 -4.00 -2.24
CA LEU A 95 -3.45 -3.35 -1.06
C LEU A 95 -4.85 -3.88 -0.77
N ARG A 96 -5.24 -3.78 0.50
CA ARG A 96 -6.61 -3.90 0.96
C ARG A 96 -7.12 -2.50 1.32
N MET A 97 -8.30 -2.15 0.86
CA MET A 97 -8.96 -0.89 1.19
C MET A 97 -10.33 -1.15 1.78
N LYS A 98 -10.60 -0.49 2.91
CA LYS A 98 -11.91 -0.44 3.53
C LYS A 98 -12.49 0.96 3.39
N ALA A 99 -13.59 1.10 2.65
CA ALA A 99 -14.36 2.32 2.56
C ALA A 99 -15.57 2.23 3.51
N ILE A 100 -15.56 3.05 4.56
CA ILE A 100 -16.59 3.07 5.60
C ILE A 100 -17.55 4.22 5.30
N SER A 101 -18.83 3.89 5.13
CA SER A 101 -19.89 4.85 4.80
C SER A 101 -20.95 4.92 5.88
N LYS A 102 -21.45 6.13 6.16
CA LYS A 102 -22.62 6.32 7.03
C LYS A 102 -23.89 5.98 6.27
N ILE A 103 -24.71 5.09 6.83
CA ILE A 103 -26.03 4.75 6.32
C ILE A 103 -27.12 5.19 7.30
N ALA A 104 -28.39 4.97 6.97
CA ALA A 104 -29.52 5.39 7.82
C ALA A 104 -29.45 4.80 9.24
N ILE A 105 -28.96 3.56 9.37
CA ILE A 105 -28.84 2.85 10.64
C ILE A 105 -27.42 2.29 10.76
N GLY A 106 -26.49 3.11 11.27
CA GLY A 106 -25.09 2.73 11.51
C GLY A 106 -24.16 3.00 10.33
N PHE A 107 -23.22 2.08 10.10
CA PHE A 107 -22.21 2.18 9.06
C PHE A 107 -22.20 0.92 8.19
N SER A 108 -21.77 1.09 6.93
CA SER A 108 -21.48 0.01 6.00
C SER A 108 -20.03 0.08 5.56
N CYS A 109 -19.39 -1.07 5.43
CA CYS A 109 -18.05 -1.19 4.87
C CYS A 109 -18.11 -1.86 3.50
N GLN A 110 -17.37 -1.31 2.55
CA GLN A 110 -16.90 -2.04 1.38
C GLN A 110 -15.42 -2.33 1.58
N ASP A 111 -15.03 -3.58 1.39
CA ASP A 111 -13.68 -4.06 1.69
C ASP A 111 -13.16 -4.82 0.46
N SER A 112 -12.10 -4.30 -0.14
CA SER A 112 -11.55 -4.80 -1.39
C SER A 112 -10.05 -5.04 -1.31
N THR A 113 -9.62 -6.18 -1.83
CA THR A 113 -8.21 -6.49 -2.10
C THR A 113 -7.97 -6.29 -3.59
N VAL A 114 -6.97 -5.47 -3.94
CA VAL A 114 -6.63 -5.15 -5.33
C VAL A 114 -5.13 -5.33 -5.55
N THR A 115 -4.78 -5.92 -6.69
CA THR A 115 -3.42 -5.96 -7.22
C THR A 115 -3.31 -4.98 -8.39
N ILE A 116 -2.29 -4.14 -8.35
CA ILE A 116 -1.98 -3.10 -9.34
C ILE A 116 -0.57 -3.40 -9.86
N ALA A 117 -0.44 -3.74 -11.14
CA ALA A 117 0.83 -4.16 -11.72
C ALA A 117 1.12 -3.42 -13.02
N LYS A 118 2.40 -3.09 -13.24
CA LYS A 118 2.86 -2.52 -14.50
C LYS A 118 2.69 -3.50 -15.65
N THR A 119 2.39 -2.96 -16.82
CA THR A 119 2.31 -3.67 -18.09
C THR A 119 3.13 -2.93 -19.15
N ASP A 120 3.31 -3.53 -20.31
CA ASP A 120 4.05 -2.91 -21.43
C ASP A 120 3.44 -1.57 -21.86
N ASN A 121 2.13 -1.38 -21.68
CA ASN A 121 1.38 -0.20 -22.13
C ASN A 121 0.92 0.72 -20.99
N GLY A 122 1.35 0.46 -19.74
CA GLY A 122 0.92 1.21 -18.56
C GLY A 122 0.83 0.33 -17.33
N PHE A 123 -0.39 0.07 -16.86
CA PHE A 123 -0.64 -0.77 -15.69
C PHE A 123 -2.03 -1.41 -15.76
N ILE A 124 -2.25 -2.44 -14.95
CA ILE A 124 -3.53 -3.11 -14.78
C ILE A 124 -3.91 -3.15 -13.30
N SER A 125 -5.15 -2.80 -12.99
CA SER A 125 -5.74 -3.00 -11.66
C SER A 125 -6.65 -4.21 -11.70
N LYS A 126 -6.51 -5.13 -10.75
CA LYS A 126 -7.33 -6.34 -10.64
C LYS A 126 -7.82 -6.50 -9.22
N VAL A 127 -9.13 -6.49 -9.04
CA VAL A 127 -9.76 -6.81 -7.76
C VAL A 127 -9.73 -8.31 -7.58
N GLU A 128 -9.21 -8.76 -6.45
CA GLU A 128 -9.08 -10.17 -6.09
C GLU A 128 -10.21 -10.60 -5.16
N GLU A 129 -10.56 -9.71 -4.23
CA GLU A 129 -11.61 -9.92 -3.24
C GLU A 129 -12.43 -8.65 -3.11
N LEU A 130 -13.75 -8.79 -2.97
CA LEU A 130 -14.66 -7.69 -2.73
C LEU A 130 -15.79 -8.17 -1.83
N THR A 131 -15.91 -7.56 -0.65
CA THR A 131 -16.96 -7.87 0.32
C THR A 131 -17.70 -6.61 0.76
N SER A 132 -18.92 -6.79 1.25
CA SER A 132 -19.69 -5.74 1.90
C SER A 132 -20.38 -6.24 3.16
N TYR A 133 -20.42 -5.39 4.19
CA TYR A 133 -21.00 -5.72 5.48
C TYR A 133 -21.43 -4.46 6.25
N GLY A 134 -22.32 -4.65 7.22
CA GLY A 134 -22.55 -3.64 8.27
C GLY A 134 -21.33 -3.56 9.20
N SER A 135 -20.92 -2.35 9.58
CA SER A 135 -19.72 -2.13 10.39
C SER A 135 -19.95 -1.16 11.54
N ASP A 136 -18.98 -1.12 12.46
CA ASP A 136 -18.79 0.01 13.36
C ASP A 136 -18.10 1.19 12.64
N VAL A 137 -17.78 2.25 13.38
CA VAL A 137 -17.11 3.45 12.86
C VAL A 137 -15.66 3.18 12.41
N ASN A 138 -15.06 2.07 12.86
CA ASN A 138 -13.68 1.67 12.56
C ASN A 138 -13.62 0.63 11.43
N GLY A 139 -14.75 0.22 10.86
CA GLY A 139 -14.79 -0.77 9.78
C GLY A 139 -14.66 -2.22 10.28
N SER A 140 -14.93 -2.48 11.55
CA SER A 140 -15.08 -3.84 12.09
C SER A 140 -16.49 -4.34 11.78
N ALA A 141 -16.61 -5.60 11.36
CA ALA A 141 -17.91 -6.18 11.02
C ALA A 141 -18.82 -6.27 12.25
N THR A 142 -20.08 -5.84 12.09
CA THR A 142 -21.14 -5.93 13.12
C THR A 142 -22.23 -6.93 12.74
N GLY A 143 -22.10 -7.59 11.59
CA GLY A 143 -23.02 -8.58 11.05
C GLY A 143 -22.35 -9.50 10.05
N GLU A 144 -23.17 -10.20 9.26
CA GLU A 144 -22.68 -11.10 8.20
C GLU A 144 -21.87 -10.35 7.13
N ILE A 145 -20.86 -11.04 6.61
CA ILE A 145 -20.02 -10.57 5.51
C ILE A 145 -20.55 -11.19 4.22
N HIS A 146 -20.79 -10.36 3.21
CA HIS A 146 -21.30 -10.79 1.92
C HIS A 146 -20.23 -10.61 0.84
N ASP A 147 -19.85 -11.71 0.21
CA ASP A 147 -19.03 -11.68 -0.99
C ASP A 147 -19.81 -11.04 -2.14
N MET A 148 -19.18 -10.09 -2.81
CA MET A 148 -19.78 -9.38 -3.92
C MET A 148 -19.60 -10.16 -5.22
N SER A 149 -20.58 -10.04 -6.11
CA SER A 149 -20.53 -10.69 -7.42
C SER A 149 -19.36 -10.17 -8.27
N ALA A 150 -18.68 -11.09 -8.98
CA ALA A 150 -17.59 -10.78 -9.91
C ALA A 150 -17.94 -9.70 -10.95
N LYS A 151 -19.23 -9.52 -11.28
CA LYS A 151 -19.70 -8.47 -12.20
C LYS A 151 -19.35 -7.03 -11.74
N TYR A 152 -19.00 -6.85 -10.46
CA TYR A 152 -18.63 -5.56 -9.88
C TYR A 152 -17.12 -5.36 -9.78
N PHE A 153 -16.31 -6.40 -10.05
CA PHE A 153 -14.86 -6.34 -9.87
C PHE A 153 -14.24 -5.36 -10.85
N ASP A 154 -14.67 -5.36 -12.11
CA ASP A 154 -14.16 -4.44 -13.13
C ASP A 154 -14.58 -2.98 -12.84
N GLU A 155 -15.75 -2.76 -12.25
CA GLU A 155 -16.21 -1.42 -11.86
C GLU A 155 -15.33 -0.84 -10.73
N ILE A 156 -15.00 -1.67 -9.74
CA ILE A 156 -14.10 -1.29 -8.65
C ILE A 156 -12.64 -1.17 -9.15
N ALA A 157 -12.17 -2.09 -9.98
CA ALA A 157 -10.85 -2.00 -10.62
C ALA A 157 -10.71 -0.71 -11.43
N LYS A 158 -11.77 -0.33 -12.15
CA LYS A 158 -11.81 0.95 -12.88
C LYS A 158 -11.70 2.15 -11.95
N TRP A 159 -12.31 2.10 -10.77
CA TRP A 159 -12.15 3.18 -9.78
C TRP A 159 -10.68 3.33 -9.37
N TYR A 160 -10.00 2.24 -9.02
CA TYR A 160 -8.56 2.27 -8.69
C TYR A 160 -7.73 2.84 -9.83
N THR A 161 -7.96 2.35 -11.05
CA THR A 161 -7.27 2.83 -12.26
C THR A 161 -7.50 4.31 -12.51
N ASP A 162 -8.76 4.75 -12.50
CA ASP A 162 -9.11 6.16 -12.72
C ASP A 162 -8.54 7.06 -11.60
N GLU A 163 -8.52 6.60 -10.34
CA GLU A 163 -8.02 7.38 -9.20
C GLU A 163 -6.49 7.52 -9.24
N ILE A 164 -5.73 6.46 -9.55
CA ILE A 164 -4.28 6.55 -9.76
C ILE A 164 -3.96 7.57 -10.85
N ILE A 165 -4.62 7.48 -12.00
CA ILE A 165 -4.41 8.42 -13.11
C ILE A 165 -4.76 9.84 -12.67
N SER A 166 -5.85 10.01 -11.91
CA SER A 166 -6.26 11.32 -11.39
C SER A 166 -5.23 11.88 -10.40
N LEU A 167 -4.73 11.06 -9.47
CA LEU A 167 -3.70 11.44 -8.49
C LEU A 167 -2.41 11.85 -9.19
N CYS A 168 -1.94 11.08 -10.17
CA CYS A 168 -0.76 11.43 -10.98
C CYS A 168 -0.92 12.76 -11.72
N LYS A 169 -2.13 13.10 -12.18
CA LYS A 169 -2.40 14.35 -12.94
C LYS A 169 -2.62 15.57 -12.04
N LYS A 170 -3.25 15.41 -10.87
CA LYS A 170 -3.63 16.51 -9.98
C LYS A 170 -2.52 16.90 -8.99
N THR A 171 -1.61 15.97 -8.70
CA THR A 171 -0.53 16.17 -7.74
C THR A 171 0.62 16.95 -8.39
N SER A 172 1.17 17.92 -7.66
CA SER A 172 2.34 18.68 -8.11
C SER A 172 3.53 17.76 -8.40
N ASP A 173 4.47 18.20 -9.26
CA ASP A 173 5.67 17.41 -9.55
C ASP A 173 6.54 17.19 -8.31
N GLU A 174 6.61 18.20 -7.43
CA GLU A 174 7.35 18.11 -6.18
C GLU A 174 6.74 17.06 -5.23
N ASP A 175 5.43 17.13 -4.99
CA ASP A 175 4.76 16.19 -4.08
C ASP A 175 4.70 14.78 -4.66
N PHE A 176 4.58 14.67 -6.00
CA PHE A 176 4.67 13.39 -6.67
C PHE A 176 6.07 12.77 -6.52
N SER A 177 7.12 13.57 -6.65
CA SER A 177 8.51 13.11 -6.48
C SER A 177 8.77 12.65 -5.04
N LYS A 178 8.20 13.35 -4.05
CA LYS A 178 8.22 12.90 -2.65
C LYS A 178 7.51 11.56 -2.50
N ALA A 179 6.28 11.42 -3.00
CA ALA A 179 5.53 10.16 -2.96
C ALA A 179 6.27 8.99 -3.63
N ASP A 180 6.94 9.24 -4.75
CA ASP A 180 7.76 8.24 -5.43
C ASP A 180 8.98 7.83 -4.59
N ALA A 181 9.65 8.80 -3.96
CA ALA A 181 10.78 8.56 -3.08
C ALA A 181 10.38 7.78 -1.82
N GLU A 182 9.25 8.07 -1.20
CA GLU A 182 8.76 7.37 0.00
C GLU A 182 8.65 5.85 -0.21
N LEU A 183 8.17 5.41 -1.38
CA LEU A 183 8.10 3.98 -1.67
C LEU A 183 9.47 3.37 -1.99
N LEU A 184 10.39 4.15 -2.60
CA LEU A 184 11.77 3.71 -2.85
C LEU A 184 12.59 3.57 -1.57
N THR A 185 12.37 4.44 -0.59
CA THR A 185 13.13 4.47 0.67
C THR A 185 12.51 3.63 1.77
N LEU A 186 11.41 2.90 1.48
CA LEU A 186 10.89 1.84 2.33
C LEU A 186 11.88 0.66 2.36
N LEU A 187 12.78 0.68 3.36
CA LEU A 187 13.94 -0.22 3.42
C LEU A 187 13.61 -1.72 3.28
N PRO A 188 12.57 -2.28 3.93
CA PRO A 188 12.18 -3.67 3.74
C PRO A 188 11.99 -4.02 2.26
N CYS A 189 11.28 -3.17 1.51
CA CYS A 189 10.98 -3.39 0.10
C CYS A 189 12.20 -3.17 -0.80
N TYR A 190 13.03 -2.16 -0.50
CA TYR A 190 14.25 -1.90 -1.26
C TYR A 190 15.27 -3.05 -1.17
N TYR A 191 15.41 -3.66 0.01
CA TYR A 191 16.30 -4.81 0.21
C TYR A 191 15.79 -6.08 -0.47
N ASP A 192 14.46 -6.27 -0.56
CA ASP A 192 13.85 -7.44 -1.20
C ASP A 192 14.05 -7.49 -2.73
N VAL A 193 14.38 -6.38 -3.40
CA VAL A 193 14.66 -6.35 -4.85
C VAL A 193 15.72 -7.37 -5.26
N SER A 194 16.80 -7.49 -4.48
CA SER A 194 17.87 -8.45 -4.76
C SER A 194 17.41 -9.91 -4.71
N LYS A 195 16.33 -10.20 -3.98
CA LYS A 195 15.77 -11.54 -3.80
C LYS A 195 14.73 -11.89 -4.85
N THR A 196 13.91 -10.91 -5.23
CA THR A 196 12.91 -11.09 -6.29
C THR A 196 13.56 -11.07 -7.68
N ALA A 197 14.76 -10.49 -7.78
CA ALA A 197 15.57 -10.57 -8.98
C ALA A 197 15.99 -12.01 -9.28
N GLY A 198 15.53 -12.55 -10.41
CA GLY A 198 15.94 -13.88 -10.87
C GLY A 198 17.44 -14.05 -11.17
N ASN A 199 18.24 -12.97 -11.11
CA ASN A 199 19.71 -13.02 -11.09
C ASN A 199 20.33 -11.66 -10.69
N LYS A 200 21.63 -11.67 -10.36
CA LYS A 200 22.38 -10.47 -9.96
C LYS A 200 22.38 -9.33 -10.98
N LEU A 201 22.39 -9.60 -12.28
CA LEU A 201 22.48 -8.53 -13.29
C LEU A 201 21.17 -7.73 -13.34
N LYS A 202 20.03 -8.40 -13.12
CA LYS A 202 18.73 -7.74 -13.00
C LYS A 202 18.68 -6.82 -11.78
N ALA A 203 19.07 -7.32 -10.61
CA ALA A 203 19.14 -6.51 -9.38
C ALA A 203 20.06 -5.31 -9.56
N LYS A 204 21.29 -5.53 -10.07
CA LYS A 204 22.28 -4.48 -10.30
C LYS A 204 21.79 -3.40 -11.24
N LYS A 205 21.17 -3.80 -12.36
CA LYS A 205 20.55 -2.85 -13.29
C LYS A 205 19.48 -2.01 -12.58
N TRP A 206 18.59 -2.65 -11.84
CA TRP A 206 17.49 -1.96 -11.15
C TRP A 206 18.00 -0.96 -10.12
N TYR A 207 18.95 -1.34 -9.25
CA TYR A 207 19.50 -0.45 -8.23
C TYR A 207 20.23 0.76 -8.83
N ASN A 208 20.93 0.58 -9.97
CA ASN A 208 21.58 1.69 -10.67
C ASN A 208 20.55 2.67 -11.28
N GLU A 209 19.42 2.16 -11.77
CA GLU A 209 18.33 2.98 -12.32
C GLU A 209 17.52 3.69 -11.22
N HIS A 210 17.56 3.16 -9.98
CA HIS A 210 16.79 3.63 -8.83
C HIS A 210 17.68 3.87 -7.62
N SER A 211 18.71 4.73 -7.80
CA SER A 211 19.55 5.14 -6.67
C SER A 211 18.72 5.94 -5.67
N ILE A 212 18.93 5.64 -4.38
CA ILE A 212 18.24 6.32 -3.27
C ILE A 212 19.16 7.24 -2.48
N GLU A 213 20.43 7.37 -2.87
CA GLU A 213 21.36 8.31 -2.24
C GLU A 213 20.87 9.75 -2.44
N GLY A 214 20.86 10.53 -1.36
CA GLY A 214 20.32 11.89 -1.32
C GLY A 214 18.81 11.97 -1.11
N LEU A 215 18.07 10.86 -1.13
CA LEU A 215 16.64 10.85 -0.86
C LEU A 215 16.34 10.96 0.64
N PRO A 216 15.23 11.62 1.02
CA PRO A 216 14.75 11.63 2.39
C PRO A 216 14.25 10.25 2.79
N ILE A 217 14.36 9.95 4.08
CA ILE A 217 13.81 8.75 4.69
C ILE A 217 13.13 9.10 6.02
N SER A 218 11.96 8.51 6.25
CA SER A 218 11.26 8.50 7.53
C SER A 218 10.80 7.08 7.82
N GLY A 219 10.94 6.64 9.07
CA GLY A 219 10.33 5.39 9.48
C GLY A 219 10.70 4.98 10.90
N SER A 220 9.92 4.05 11.43
CA SER A 220 10.13 3.49 12.76
C SER A 220 10.99 2.23 12.71
N TYR A 221 12.15 2.27 13.37
CA TYR A 221 13.15 1.20 13.34
C TYR A 221 13.59 0.81 14.75
N ASN A 222 14.09 -0.41 14.91
CA ASN A 222 14.55 -0.90 16.22
C ASN A 222 16.01 -0.50 16.42
N PHE A 223 16.28 0.26 17.48
CA PHE A 223 17.63 0.60 17.89
C PHE A 223 18.39 -0.64 18.34
N TRP A 224 19.64 -0.77 17.92
CA TRP A 224 20.48 -1.95 18.20
C TRP A 224 21.81 -1.60 18.87
N GLY A 225 22.23 -0.34 18.81
CA GLY A 225 23.46 0.07 19.48
C GLY A 225 23.95 1.42 19.03
N ILE A 226 25.00 1.89 19.70
CA ILE A 226 25.63 3.18 19.47
C ILE A 226 27.14 3.02 19.61
N ASP A 227 27.87 3.62 18.69
CA ASP A 227 29.32 3.76 18.74
C ASP A 227 29.71 5.24 18.58
N GLU A 228 30.93 5.59 18.99
CA GLU A 228 31.54 6.86 18.60
C GLU A 228 31.71 6.90 17.08
N SER A 229 31.20 7.96 16.45
CA SER A 229 31.29 8.13 15.01
C SER A 229 32.73 8.41 14.59
N LYS A 230 33.17 7.70 13.55
CA LYS A 230 34.44 7.96 12.85
C LYS A 230 34.28 8.98 11.72
N VAL A 231 33.07 9.47 11.48
CA VAL A 231 32.75 10.41 10.40
C VAL A 231 32.83 11.84 10.93
N PRO A 232 33.67 12.72 10.34
CA PRO A 232 33.79 14.10 10.78
C PRO A 232 32.44 14.83 10.77
N GLY A 233 32.16 15.57 11.85
CA GLY A 233 30.93 16.33 12.04
C GLY A 233 29.78 15.55 12.69
N PHE A 234 30.00 14.28 13.06
CA PHE A 234 29.03 13.45 13.77
C PHE A 234 29.67 12.85 15.03
N ALA A 235 28.95 12.92 16.15
CA ALA A 235 29.35 12.34 17.43
C ALA A 235 29.08 10.83 17.49
N TYR A 236 27.96 10.39 16.90
CA TYR A 236 27.45 9.02 17.07
C TYR A 236 27.21 8.32 15.73
N GLU A 237 27.54 7.04 15.69
CA GLU A 237 27.05 6.09 14.70
C GLU A 237 26.07 5.14 15.39
N LEU A 238 24.77 5.38 15.17
CA LEU A 238 23.69 4.58 15.72
C LEU A 238 23.41 3.41 14.79
N LYS A 239 23.24 2.22 15.35
CA LYS A 239 22.89 1.00 14.62
C LYS A 239 21.40 0.73 14.79
N PHE A 240 20.72 0.54 13.67
CA PHE A 240 19.31 0.21 13.63
C PHE A 240 19.09 -1.08 12.87
N SER A 241 17.95 -1.72 13.13
CA SER A 241 17.51 -2.90 12.40
C SER A 241 16.06 -2.80 11.93
N PHE A 242 15.77 -3.53 10.85
CA PHE A 242 14.43 -3.81 10.37
C PHE A 242 14.34 -5.25 9.87
N PHE A 243 13.11 -5.74 9.75
CA PHE A 243 12.83 -7.03 9.13
C PHE A 243 12.27 -6.81 7.73
N ASP A 244 12.72 -7.62 6.78
CA ASP A 244 12.05 -7.72 5.49
C ASP A 244 10.78 -8.57 5.55
N ASN A 245 10.08 -8.71 4.42
CA ASN A 245 8.83 -9.47 4.34
C ASN A 245 8.99 -10.97 4.63
N ASN A 246 10.23 -11.47 4.61
CA ASN A 246 10.58 -12.85 4.93
C ASN A 246 11.19 -12.98 6.34
N LEU A 247 11.03 -11.95 7.19
CA LEU A 247 11.52 -11.91 8.57
C LEU A 247 13.04 -12.03 8.72
N ASN A 248 13.82 -11.68 7.69
CA ASN A 248 15.26 -11.55 7.86
C ASN A 248 15.60 -10.17 8.39
N ALA A 249 16.46 -10.12 9.40
CA ALA A 249 16.97 -8.88 9.97
C ALA A 249 18.03 -8.26 9.06
N HIS A 250 17.91 -6.96 8.84
CA HIS A 250 18.91 -6.13 8.18
C HIS A 250 19.31 -5.01 9.11
N PHE A 251 20.57 -4.57 8.99
CA PHE A 251 21.14 -3.51 9.81
C PHE A 251 21.56 -2.34 8.94
N PHE A 252 21.41 -1.14 9.48
CA PHE A 252 21.88 0.10 8.86
C PHE A 252 22.37 1.07 9.93
N SER A 253 23.19 2.03 9.51
CA SER A 253 23.76 3.04 10.40
C SER A 253 23.10 4.40 10.20
N VAL A 254 22.91 5.14 11.30
CA VAL A 254 22.46 6.53 11.31
C VAL A 254 23.53 7.37 12.00
N LEU A 255 24.03 8.39 11.30
CA LEU A 255 24.97 9.36 11.85
C LEU A 255 24.19 10.47 12.54
N SER A 256 24.53 10.74 13.81
CA SER A 256 23.79 11.67 14.66
C SER A 256 24.72 12.49 15.58
N ASN A 257 24.24 13.65 16.02
CA ASN A 257 24.82 14.47 17.09
C ASN A 257 23.89 14.57 18.31
N ASN A 258 22.84 13.75 18.35
CA ASN A 258 21.81 13.81 19.39
C ASN A 258 22.21 12.95 20.59
N ASP A 259 22.64 13.61 21.66
CA ASP A 259 23.06 12.96 22.91
C ASP A 259 21.94 12.16 23.61
N SER A 260 20.66 12.39 23.26
CA SER A 260 19.54 11.64 23.85
C SER A 260 19.58 10.13 23.55
N TYR A 261 20.37 9.72 22.55
CA TYR A 261 20.50 8.32 22.18
C TYR A 261 21.48 7.50 23.03
N ILE A 262 22.31 8.15 23.86
CA ILE A 262 23.31 7.47 24.71
C ILE A 262 22.64 6.50 25.70
N GLU A 263 21.43 6.84 26.17
CA GLU A 263 20.69 6.04 27.14
C GLU A 263 19.64 5.11 26.51
N LEU A 264 19.55 5.07 25.17
CA LEU A 264 18.62 4.18 24.51
C LEU A 264 18.96 2.72 24.79
N LYS A 265 17.92 1.93 25.04
CA LYS A 265 18.04 0.48 25.16
C LYS A 265 17.85 -0.17 23.81
N GLU A 266 18.55 -1.27 23.58
CA GLU A 266 18.31 -2.16 22.44
C GLU A 266 16.82 -2.51 22.31
N ASP A 267 16.37 -2.72 21.08
CA ASP A 267 14.99 -2.95 20.66
C ASP A 267 14.01 -1.79 20.91
N THR A 268 14.48 -0.63 21.37
CA THR A 268 13.64 0.57 21.41
C THR A 268 13.27 0.99 20.00
N LYS A 269 11.96 1.11 19.72
CA LYS A 269 11.48 1.70 18.47
C LYS A 269 11.72 3.20 18.45
N VAL A 270 12.44 3.66 17.44
CA VAL A 270 12.77 5.07 17.23
C VAL A 270 12.31 5.47 15.84
N GLU A 271 11.73 6.66 15.74
CA GLU A 271 11.45 7.28 14.44
C GLU A 271 12.77 7.88 13.91
N VAL A 272 13.27 7.32 12.82
CA VAL A 272 14.44 7.83 12.12
C VAL A 272 13.95 8.74 11.01
N VAL A 273 14.36 10.01 11.07
CA VAL A 273 14.12 10.99 10.01
C VAL A 273 15.46 11.53 9.54
N GLY A 274 15.74 11.45 8.25
CA GLY A 274 17.04 11.86 7.73
C GLY A 274 17.14 11.81 6.22
N THR A 275 18.38 11.80 5.75
CA THR A 275 18.73 11.67 4.33
C THR A 275 19.67 10.51 4.15
N ILE A 276 19.41 9.66 3.15
CA ILE A 276 20.28 8.54 2.83
C ILE A 276 21.59 9.08 2.25
N ARG A 277 22.68 8.88 2.98
CA ARG A 277 24.00 9.41 2.63
C ARG A 277 24.72 8.52 1.62
N SER A 278 24.70 7.20 1.86
CA SER A 278 25.37 6.24 0.99
C SER A 278 24.75 4.85 1.09
N VAL A 279 24.78 4.14 -0.03
CA VAL A 279 24.37 2.74 -0.12
C VAL A 279 25.51 1.94 -0.77
N LYS A 280 25.99 0.90 -0.08
CA LYS A 280 26.96 -0.04 -0.65
C LYS A 280 26.29 -1.37 -0.95
N PHE A 281 26.83 -2.03 -1.97
CA PHE A 281 26.34 -3.32 -2.43
C PHE A 281 27.42 -4.39 -2.30
N SER A 282 27.01 -5.58 -1.88
CA SER A 282 27.83 -6.78 -1.99
C SER A 282 27.62 -7.40 -3.36
N ASP A 283 28.68 -7.44 -4.17
CA ASP A 283 28.73 -8.10 -5.49
C ASP A 283 29.65 -9.32 -5.38
N PHE A 284 29.12 -10.43 -4.84
CA PHE A 284 29.88 -11.66 -4.65
C PHE A 284 29.10 -12.87 -5.14
N GLY A 285 29.76 -13.71 -5.94
CA GLY A 285 29.12 -14.89 -6.54
C GLY A 285 27.93 -14.52 -7.43
N ASN A 286 26.76 -15.06 -7.06
CA ASN A 286 25.48 -14.85 -7.75
C ASN A 286 24.59 -13.79 -7.12
N ASP A 287 25.08 -13.08 -6.09
CA ASP A 287 24.31 -12.11 -5.32
C ASP A 287 24.73 -10.67 -5.67
N TYR A 288 23.75 -9.79 -5.81
CA TYR A 288 23.94 -8.34 -5.79
C TYR A 288 22.88 -7.72 -4.89
N LYS A 289 23.27 -7.34 -3.68
CA LYS A 289 22.36 -6.89 -2.61
C LYS A 289 22.96 -5.77 -1.80
N VAL A 290 22.11 -4.97 -1.16
CA VAL A 290 22.57 -3.93 -0.24
C VAL A 290 23.35 -4.59 0.90
N SER A 291 24.55 -4.09 1.15
CA SER A 291 25.44 -4.57 2.21
C SER A 291 25.60 -3.56 3.34
N GLU A 292 25.41 -2.28 3.04
CA GLU A 292 25.55 -1.19 4.00
C GLU A 292 24.67 -0.02 3.54
N LEU A 293 23.98 0.59 4.48
CA LEU A 293 23.20 1.81 4.26
C LEU A 293 23.50 2.77 5.41
N ILE A 294 23.86 4.00 5.06
CA ILE A 294 24.17 5.05 6.02
C ILE A 294 23.21 6.21 5.81
N ILE A 295 22.58 6.65 6.89
CA ILE A 295 21.67 7.80 6.93
C ILE A 295 22.33 8.91 7.75
N THR A 296 22.12 10.14 7.34
CA THR A 296 22.39 11.33 8.17
C THR A 296 21.08 11.76 8.80
N GLU A 297 21.01 11.80 10.13
CA GLU A 297 19.85 12.34 10.86
C GLU A 297 19.67 13.84 10.56
N LYS A 298 18.41 14.28 10.53
CA LYS A 298 18.04 15.69 10.31
C LYS A 298 17.95 16.48 11.60
#